data_AF-A0A813Z8F8-F1
#
_entry.id   AF-A0A813Z8F8-F1
#
_cell.length_a   1.000
_cell.length_b   1.000
_cell.length_c   1.000
_cell.angle_alpha   90.00
_cell.angle_beta   90.00
_cell.angle_gamma   90.00
#
_symmetry.space_group_name_H-M   'P 1'
#
loop_
_entity.id
_entity.type
_entity.pdbx_description
1 polymer ?
#
loop_
_entity_poly.entity_id
_entity_poly.type
_entity_poly.pdbx_seq_one_letter_code
_entity_poly.pdbx_strand_id
1 'polypeptide(L)'
;MKRFLLATDYPNLTELRIFHFGKELALDYLINEPSLRSIFQEQITTLTLINDDEEDMIGLLKEYTANVYTQILTFFKNLKELSIMGPSPIQMYPSLSLRYLPSTTFSSPILTHLYINVTTLDDCLCLLDGRLRKLTTLCVNVHHMDIFSNSVHNMDKLFNLKYFSLKSFDRFKQYDKILSLIRRMPYLEKLTLYLHIKGRNTVIDGTFIQHDILDYMPQLHSFTFCICTYVKAVDLSYKLSSEDIQQTLTNTKQQQVTSIVNYIQYWFDSSWMAACSIFSLPFQFDYLKHLGNKFPNIVFSYVTFLFVEDTNPFQHEFFVRISRSFPLLKYLHICNGEPQVLDDLVICSSDNCQLHSIIEYHHLTKLDMINAHRDYVEQFLNETKAFVPCLTELEVSVRHLEAVTKNFTIKETRRNCVNVKQIDTLGELTRRLDYITNVPLPDEVAHKAILNNVLKELPVQEQDIPCSLINETRDYGGTLIKIIKYANKLAQQHSTEDDTPAEVHEHHFNRAMLFFKESLRYPID
;
A
#
# COMPACT_ATOMS: atom_id res chain seq x y z
N MET A 1 -8.23 -31.58 8.98
CA MET A 1 -7.40 -31.51 10.20
C MET A 1 -6.82 -32.84 10.68
N LYS A 2 -7.50 -34.00 10.58
CA LYS A 2 -6.91 -35.34 10.91
C LYS A 2 -5.64 -35.77 10.13
N ARG A 3 -5.16 -34.97 9.17
CA ARG A 3 -3.91 -35.19 8.41
C ARG A 3 -2.72 -34.35 8.90
N PHE A 4 -2.92 -33.43 9.85
CA PHE A 4 -1.82 -32.70 10.47
C PHE A 4 -1.33 -33.49 11.68
N LEU A 5 -0.24 -34.24 11.47
CA LEU A 5 0.70 -34.73 12.49
C LEU A 5 0.14 -35.75 13.51
N LEU A 6 0.39 -37.04 13.23
CA LEU A 6 0.80 -37.96 14.29
C LEU A 6 2.20 -37.53 14.74
N ALA A 7 2.29 -36.49 15.57
CA ALA A 7 3.56 -36.00 16.11
C ALA A 7 4.27 -37.04 17.02
N THR A 8 3.60 -38.16 17.34
CA THR A 8 4.20 -39.33 17.98
C THR A 8 5.26 -40.03 17.12
N ASP A 9 5.28 -39.80 15.80
CA ASP A 9 6.24 -40.46 14.89
C ASP A 9 7.54 -39.65 14.66
N TYR A 10 7.65 -38.45 15.24
CA TYR A 10 8.78 -37.54 15.01
C TYR A 10 9.42 -37.07 16.33
N PRO A 11 10.30 -37.88 16.95
CA PRO A 11 10.90 -37.56 18.26
C PRO A 11 11.82 -36.33 18.27
N ASN A 12 12.09 -35.71 17.11
CA ASN A 12 12.99 -34.57 16.93
C ASN A 12 12.32 -33.44 16.10
N LEU A 13 11.06 -33.13 16.37
CA LEU A 13 10.39 -32.05 15.66
C LEU A 13 10.87 -30.70 16.20
N THR A 14 11.77 -30.03 15.46
CA THR A 14 12.34 -28.73 15.86
C THR A 14 11.75 -27.54 15.09
N GLU A 15 11.06 -27.81 13.98
CA GLU A 15 10.47 -26.79 13.11
C GLU A 15 8.97 -27.03 12.96
N LEU A 16 8.18 -25.96 13.07
CA LEU A 16 6.73 -26.01 12.91
C LEU A 16 6.26 -24.89 11.97
N ARG A 17 5.39 -25.25 11.02
CA ARG A 17 4.67 -24.29 10.18
C ARG A 17 3.17 -24.46 10.40
N ILE A 18 2.49 -23.37 10.72
CA ILE A 18 1.04 -23.34 10.96
C ILE A 18 0.42 -22.40 9.92
N PHE A 19 -0.50 -22.95 9.14
CA PHE A 19 -1.32 -22.24 8.15
C PHE A 19 -2.72 -22.03 8.72
N HIS A 20 -3.44 -21.00 8.28
CA HIS A 20 -4.80 -20.69 8.75
C HIS A 20 -4.95 -20.69 10.29
N PHE A 21 -3.93 -20.22 11.01
CA PHE A 21 -3.90 -20.30 12.48
C PHE A 21 -4.95 -19.40 13.17
N GLY A 22 -5.67 -18.58 12.39
CA GLY A 22 -6.77 -17.75 12.86
C GLY A 22 -8.05 -18.50 13.20
N LYS A 23 -8.17 -19.75 12.78
CA LYS A 23 -9.32 -20.61 13.11
C LYS A 23 -9.07 -21.25 14.48
N GLU A 24 -9.89 -20.90 15.47
CA GLU A 24 -9.79 -21.34 16.89
C GLU A 24 -9.48 -22.84 17.04
N LEU A 25 -10.06 -23.67 16.17
CA LEU A 25 -9.87 -25.12 16.14
C LEU A 25 -8.40 -25.57 16.05
N ALA A 26 -7.55 -24.85 15.31
CA ALA A 26 -6.15 -25.23 15.14
C ALA A 26 -5.33 -24.94 16.40
N LEU A 27 -5.60 -23.82 17.07
CA LEU A 27 -4.94 -23.42 18.31
C LEU A 27 -5.34 -24.34 19.47
N ASP A 28 -6.64 -24.62 19.59
CA ASP A 28 -7.17 -25.45 20.66
C ASP A 28 -6.57 -26.85 20.62
N TYR A 29 -6.40 -27.42 19.43
CA TYR A 29 -5.75 -28.72 19.28
C TYR A 29 -4.27 -28.69 19.69
N LEU A 30 -3.51 -27.65 19.31
CA LEU A 30 -2.09 -27.53 19.64
C LEU A 30 -1.84 -27.32 21.14
N ILE A 31 -2.70 -26.54 21.79
CA ILE A 31 -2.48 -26.09 23.17
C ILE A 31 -3.07 -27.08 24.17
N ASN A 32 -4.24 -27.65 23.87
CA ASN A 32 -4.98 -28.47 24.82
C ASN A 32 -4.67 -29.97 24.72
N GLU A 33 -3.98 -30.44 23.66
CA GLU A 33 -3.59 -31.85 23.52
C GLU A 33 -2.38 -32.19 24.43
N PRO A 34 -2.58 -32.91 25.55
CA PRO A 34 -1.54 -33.05 26.58
C PRO A 34 -0.33 -33.83 26.09
N SER A 35 -0.55 -34.76 25.16
CA SER A 35 0.47 -35.64 24.60
C SER A 35 1.51 -34.88 23.74
N LEU A 36 1.11 -33.78 23.11
CA LEU A 36 1.96 -32.99 22.22
C LEU A 36 2.50 -31.73 22.88
N ARG A 37 1.91 -31.32 24.00
CA ARG A 37 2.24 -30.07 24.68
C ARG A 37 3.71 -29.98 25.07
N SER A 38 4.27 -30.98 25.73
CA SER A 38 5.69 -30.95 26.13
C SER A 38 6.62 -30.89 24.92
N ILE A 39 6.32 -31.68 23.88
CA ILE A 39 7.07 -31.69 22.61
C ILE A 39 7.09 -30.28 22.01
N PHE A 40 5.93 -29.66 21.83
CA PHE A 40 5.86 -28.34 21.21
C PHE A 40 6.48 -27.24 22.06
N GLN A 41 6.26 -27.25 23.37
CA GLN A 41 6.82 -26.22 24.25
C GLN A 41 8.35 -26.27 24.34
N GLU A 42 8.93 -27.47 24.31
CA GLU A 42 10.34 -27.69 24.61
C GLU A 42 11.22 -27.94 23.39
N GLN A 43 10.71 -28.61 22.34
CA GLN A 43 11.53 -29.02 21.19
C GLN A 43 11.50 -28.02 20.02
N ILE A 44 10.41 -27.28 19.86
CA ILE A 44 10.25 -26.37 18.72
C ILE A 44 11.15 -25.15 18.92
N THR A 45 12.11 -25.00 18.01
CA THR A 45 13.05 -23.88 17.98
C THR A 45 12.74 -22.89 16.87
N THR A 46 12.04 -23.32 15.82
CA THR A 46 11.66 -22.49 14.68
C THR A 46 10.17 -22.60 14.43
N LEU A 47 9.47 -21.45 14.47
CA LEU A 47 8.04 -21.37 14.23
C LEU A 47 7.74 -20.41 13.09
N THR A 48 6.96 -20.87 12.12
CA THR A 48 6.41 -20.03 11.05
C THR A 48 4.89 -20.07 11.12
N LEU A 49 4.28 -18.91 11.30
CA LEU A 49 2.84 -18.69 11.26
C LEU A 49 2.51 -17.99 9.95
N ILE A 50 1.64 -18.59 9.16
CA ILE A 50 1.16 -18.03 7.90
C ILE A 50 -0.33 -17.80 8.06
N ASN A 51 -0.72 -16.53 8.04
CA ASN A 51 -2.11 -16.16 7.95
C ASN A 51 -2.45 -15.97 6.47
N ASP A 52 -3.14 -16.95 5.91
CA ASP A 52 -3.61 -17.01 4.53
C ASP A 52 -5.13 -17.12 4.48
N ASP A 53 -5.82 -16.80 5.58
CA ASP A 53 -7.25 -16.55 5.50
C ASP A 53 -7.44 -15.30 4.62
N GLU A 54 -8.36 -15.37 3.66
CA GLU A 54 -8.72 -14.28 2.74
C GLU A 54 -10.07 -13.64 3.11
N GLU A 55 -10.82 -14.25 4.05
CA GLU A 55 -12.13 -13.74 4.46
C GLU A 55 -11.95 -12.42 5.20
N ASP A 56 -12.71 -11.37 4.86
CA ASP A 56 -12.64 -10.07 5.51
C ASP A 56 -12.91 -10.19 7.03
N MET A 57 -11.86 -10.42 7.83
CA MET A 57 -11.89 -10.41 9.29
C MET A 57 -11.93 -8.96 9.78
N ILE A 58 -12.90 -8.20 9.26
CA ILE A 58 -13.29 -6.86 9.72
C ILE A 58 -14.12 -7.08 10.98
N GLY A 59 -13.43 -7.50 12.04
CA GLY A 59 -14.09 -7.99 13.24
C GLY A 59 -13.07 -8.27 14.34
N LEU A 60 -12.56 -7.19 14.91
CA LEU A 60 -11.83 -7.14 16.19
C LEU A 60 -10.38 -7.66 16.14
N LEU A 61 -9.53 -6.92 15.41
CA LEU A 61 -8.05 -6.96 15.53
C LEU A 61 -7.57 -7.15 16.98
N LYS A 62 -8.24 -6.47 17.93
CA LYS A 62 -7.98 -6.59 19.37
C LYS A 62 -8.21 -8.00 19.90
N GLU A 63 -9.35 -8.61 19.60
CA GLU A 63 -9.70 -9.96 20.06
C GLU A 63 -8.81 -11.00 19.40
N TYR A 64 -8.56 -10.88 18.10
CA TYR A 64 -7.65 -11.77 17.41
C TYR A 64 -6.22 -11.70 17.99
N THR A 65 -5.73 -10.48 18.25
CA THR A 65 -4.44 -10.27 18.90
C THR A 65 -4.40 -10.86 20.32
N ALA A 66 -5.41 -10.55 21.14
CA ALA A 66 -5.44 -10.98 22.52
C ALA A 66 -5.65 -12.50 22.66
N ASN A 67 -6.54 -13.09 21.85
CA ASN A 67 -6.97 -14.48 22.02
C ASN A 67 -6.06 -15.46 21.27
N VAL A 68 -5.59 -15.11 20.07
CA VAL A 68 -4.81 -16.05 19.23
C VAL A 68 -3.31 -15.84 19.45
N TYR A 69 -2.82 -14.63 19.20
CA TYR A 69 -1.38 -14.37 19.24
C TYR A 69 -0.80 -14.48 20.65
N THR A 70 -1.49 -14.01 21.69
CA THR A 70 -1.00 -14.16 23.08
C THR A 70 -0.76 -15.62 23.42
N GLN A 71 -1.70 -16.50 23.06
CA GLN A 71 -1.61 -17.93 23.35
C GLN A 71 -0.41 -18.56 22.65
N ILE A 72 -0.24 -18.30 21.35
CA ILE A 72 0.92 -18.82 20.61
C ILE A 72 2.24 -18.30 21.20
N LEU A 73 2.36 -16.98 21.36
CA LEU A 73 3.62 -16.33 21.74
C LEU A 73 4.08 -16.68 23.17
N THR A 74 3.15 -17.08 24.05
CA THR A 74 3.44 -17.53 25.41
C THR A 74 3.59 -19.06 25.56
N PHE A 75 3.20 -19.82 24.54
CA PHE A 75 3.22 -21.29 24.59
C PHE A 75 4.64 -21.84 24.35
N PHE A 76 5.34 -21.35 23.34
CA PHE A 76 6.64 -21.90 22.93
C PHE A 76 7.79 -21.29 23.75
N LYS A 77 8.51 -22.13 24.51
CA LYS A 77 9.51 -21.65 25.49
C LYS A 77 10.94 -21.60 24.94
N ASN A 78 11.22 -22.35 23.88
CA ASN A 78 12.57 -22.52 23.32
C ASN A 78 12.73 -22.00 21.88
N LEU A 79 11.86 -21.07 21.43
CA LEU A 79 11.97 -20.47 20.11
C LEU A 79 13.25 -19.65 19.95
N LYS A 80 14.06 -20.01 18.95
CA LYS A 80 15.18 -19.21 18.45
C LYS A 80 14.76 -18.35 17.27
N GLU A 81 13.81 -18.82 16.48
CA GLU A 81 13.33 -18.17 15.27
C GLU A 81 11.80 -18.16 15.22
N LEU A 82 11.24 -16.99 14.95
CA LEU A 82 9.80 -16.80 14.80
C LEU A 82 9.53 -15.97 13.55
N SER A 83 8.68 -16.48 12.67
CA SER A 83 8.17 -15.77 11.51
C SER A 83 6.65 -15.73 11.54
N ILE A 84 6.08 -14.53 11.45
CA ILE A 84 4.65 -14.29 11.36
C ILE A 84 4.39 -13.56 10.05
N MET A 85 3.89 -14.29 9.06
CA MET A 85 3.66 -13.83 7.69
C MET A 85 2.16 -13.64 7.44
N GLY A 86 1.80 -12.55 6.76
CA GLY A 86 0.47 -12.34 6.18
C GLY A 86 0.38 -12.82 4.73
N PRO A 87 -0.83 -12.85 4.15
CA PRO A 87 -1.07 -13.45 2.83
C PRO A 87 -0.45 -12.62 1.70
N SER A 88 -0.37 -11.31 1.91
CA SER A 88 0.22 -10.36 0.97
C SER A 88 0.64 -9.08 1.70
N PRO A 89 1.71 -8.39 1.25
CA PRO A 89 2.07 -7.07 1.76
C PRO A 89 0.99 -6.00 1.60
N ILE A 90 -0.03 -6.24 0.76
CA ILE A 90 -0.98 -5.21 0.32
C ILE A 90 -2.39 -5.45 0.86
N GLN A 91 -2.71 -6.68 1.28
CA GLN A 91 -4.00 -6.96 1.91
C GLN A 91 -4.02 -6.43 3.34
N MET A 92 -5.07 -5.67 3.66
CA MET A 92 -5.36 -5.09 4.99
C MET A 92 -5.84 -6.14 5.98
N TYR A 93 -5.07 -7.21 6.17
CA TYR A 93 -5.37 -8.21 7.18
C TYR A 93 -4.94 -7.71 8.56
N PRO A 94 -5.62 -8.08 9.67
CA PRO A 94 -5.32 -7.55 11.00
C PRO A 94 -3.87 -7.88 11.38
N SER A 95 -2.99 -6.90 11.19
CA SER A 95 -1.59 -6.98 11.55
C SER A 95 -1.46 -7.04 13.07
N LEU A 96 -0.40 -7.63 13.62
CA LEU A 96 -0.27 -7.72 15.07
C LEU A 96 -0.21 -6.32 15.71
N SER A 97 -1.09 -6.07 16.69
CA SER A 97 -1.08 -4.83 17.47
C SER A 97 -0.63 -5.09 18.90
N LEU A 98 0.64 -4.84 19.17
CA LEU A 98 1.31 -5.13 20.43
C LEU A 98 0.79 -4.29 21.60
N ARG A 99 0.10 -3.17 21.34
CA ARG A 99 -0.63 -2.42 22.37
C ARG A 99 -1.67 -3.26 23.12
N TYR A 100 -2.15 -4.35 22.54
CA TYR A 100 -3.11 -5.26 23.16
C TYR A 100 -2.46 -6.50 23.79
N LEU A 101 -1.13 -6.60 23.72
CA LEU A 101 -0.38 -7.71 24.28
C LEU A 101 0.33 -7.29 25.58
N PRO A 102 0.27 -8.12 26.64
CA PRO A 102 1.10 -7.93 27.82
C PRO A 102 2.60 -7.79 27.47
N SER A 103 3.36 -7.08 28.29
CA SER A 103 4.82 -6.99 28.11
C SER A 103 5.54 -8.34 28.23
N THR A 104 4.89 -9.34 28.83
CA THR A 104 5.36 -10.71 29.04
C THR A 104 5.03 -11.67 27.88
N THR A 105 4.47 -11.19 26.77
CA THR A 105 3.88 -12.06 25.73
C THR A 105 4.87 -12.97 25.01
N PHE A 106 6.17 -12.66 25.00
CA PHE A 106 7.18 -13.56 24.44
C PHE A 106 7.78 -14.44 25.53
N SER A 107 7.40 -15.73 25.56
CA SER A 107 7.90 -16.67 26.57
C SER A 107 9.33 -17.13 26.33
N SER A 108 9.83 -17.07 25.09
CA SER A 108 11.19 -17.53 24.76
C SER A 108 12.24 -16.45 25.02
N PRO A 109 13.13 -16.62 26.02
CA PRO A 109 14.22 -15.68 26.26
C PRO A 109 15.41 -15.89 25.30
N ILE A 110 15.33 -16.90 24.42
CA ILE A 110 16.39 -17.28 23.48
C ILE A 110 16.09 -16.91 22.03
N LEU A 111 15.04 -16.13 21.79
CA LEU A 111 14.69 -15.66 20.46
C LEU A 111 15.81 -14.76 19.89
N THR A 112 16.33 -15.15 18.74
CA THR A 112 17.42 -14.46 18.03
C THR A 112 16.96 -13.86 16.70
N HIS A 113 15.95 -14.45 16.06
CA HIS A 113 15.39 -14.00 14.80
C HIS A 113 13.87 -13.80 14.92
N LEU A 114 13.41 -12.63 14.48
CA LEU A 114 11.99 -12.29 14.43
C LEU A 114 11.63 -11.67 13.08
N TYR A 115 10.68 -12.27 12.38
CA TYR A 115 10.02 -11.71 11.21
C TYR A 115 8.54 -11.52 11.52
N ILE A 116 8.01 -10.30 11.35
CA ILE A 116 6.66 -9.99 11.83
C ILE A 116 5.99 -8.87 11.04
N ASN A 117 4.69 -9.02 10.83
CA ASN A 117 3.81 -7.96 10.34
C ASN A 117 3.12 -7.27 11.52
N VAL A 118 3.30 -5.96 11.67
CA VAL A 118 2.70 -5.17 12.75
C VAL A 118 1.82 -4.06 12.21
N THR A 119 0.87 -3.59 13.02
CA THR A 119 -0.03 -2.53 12.60
C THR A 119 0.70 -1.19 12.47
N THR A 120 1.50 -0.82 13.47
CA THR A 120 2.12 0.52 13.57
C THR A 120 3.62 0.48 13.86
N LEU A 121 4.32 1.61 13.69
CA LEU A 121 5.73 1.72 14.11
C LEU A 121 5.88 1.61 15.64
N ASP A 122 4.90 2.08 16.41
CA ASP A 122 4.93 1.98 17.88
C ASP A 122 4.93 0.51 18.33
N ASP A 123 4.21 -0.35 17.60
CA ASP A 123 4.29 -1.80 17.81
C ASP A 123 5.73 -2.29 17.55
N CYS A 124 6.38 -1.86 16.46
CA CYS A 124 7.79 -2.17 16.22
C CYS A 124 8.71 -1.71 17.37
N LEU A 125 8.48 -0.51 17.94
CA LEU A 125 9.25 0.00 19.07
C LEU A 125 9.00 -0.82 20.35
N CYS A 126 7.78 -1.31 20.56
CA CYS A 126 7.45 -2.18 21.70
C CYS A 126 8.21 -3.52 21.67
N LEU A 127 8.54 -4.06 20.49
CA LEU A 127 9.39 -5.26 20.37
C LEU A 127 10.82 -5.01 20.86
N LEU A 128 11.25 -3.75 20.82
CA LEU A 128 12.59 -3.30 21.15
C LEU A 128 12.69 -2.73 22.57
N ASP A 129 11.65 -2.79 23.40
CA ASP A 129 11.69 -2.23 24.77
C ASP A 129 12.66 -2.94 25.76
N GLY A 130 13.29 -4.02 25.29
CA GLY A 130 14.24 -4.85 26.04
C GLY A 130 13.66 -6.20 26.47
N ARG A 131 12.43 -6.55 26.06
CA ARG A 131 11.88 -7.90 26.28
C ARG A 131 12.59 -8.99 25.46
N LEU A 132 13.09 -8.67 24.27
CA LEU A 132 13.81 -9.59 23.38
C LEU A 132 15.34 -9.36 23.40
N ARG A 133 15.99 -9.61 24.55
CA ARG A 133 17.41 -9.22 24.76
C ARG A 133 18.43 -9.95 23.87
N LYS A 134 18.10 -11.13 23.37
CA LYS A 134 18.98 -11.94 22.50
C LYS A 134 18.71 -11.73 21.01
N LEU A 135 17.77 -10.85 20.65
CA LEU A 135 17.41 -10.60 19.27
C LEU A 135 18.60 -9.98 18.53
N THR A 136 19.04 -10.65 17.47
CA THR A 136 20.11 -10.18 16.57
C THR A 136 19.58 -9.81 15.19
N THR A 137 18.41 -10.35 14.82
CA THR A 137 17.77 -10.14 13.52
C THR A 137 16.31 -9.80 13.72
N LEU A 138 15.92 -8.62 13.22
CA LEU A 138 14.54 -8.16 13.26
C LEU A 138 14.09 -7.70 11.87
N CYS A 139 13.03 -8.31 11.35
CA CYS A 139 12.37 -7.94 10.11
C CYS A 139 10.92 -7.55 10.41
N VAL A 140 10.54 -6.32 10.06
CA VAL A 140 9.21 -5.79 10.36
C VAL A 140 8.59 -5.21 9.11
N ASN A 141 7.38 -5.68 8.81
CA ASN A 141 6.48 -5.04 7.86
C ASN A 141 5.44 -4.24 8.64
N VAL A 142 5.29 -2.96 8.34
CA VAL A 142 4.30 -2.08 8.98
C VAL A 142 3.23 -1.73 7.96
N HIS A 143 1.97 -2.01 8.32
CA HIS A 143 0.85 -1.74 7.43
C HIS A 143 0.33 -0.31 7.55
N HIS A 144 0.16 0.23 8.77
CA HIS A 144 -0.41 1.57 9.00
C HIS A 144 0.49 2.45 9.87
N MET A 145 1.04 3.51 9.27
CA MET A 145 1.97 4.41 9.95
C MET A 145 1.34 5.74 10.40
N ASP A 146 0.03 5.94 10.20
CA ASP A 146 -0.61 7.25 10.33
C ASP A 146 -1.20 7.59 11.71
N ILE A 147 -1.33 6.61 12.62
CA ILE A 147 -1.92 6.84 13.95
C ILE A 147 -0.86 6.57 15.02
N PHE A 148 -0.07 7.58 15.33
CA PHE A 148 0.78 7.53 16.52
C PHE A 148 0.02 8.01 17.73
N SER A 149 0.14 7.27 18.83
CA SER A 149 0.05 7.89 20.16
C SER A 149 1.34 8.67 20.41
N ASN A 150 1.28 9.74 21.21
CA ASN A 150 2.46 10.43 21.75
C ASN A 150 3.22 9.57 22.77
N SER A 151 3.27 8.25 22.59
CA SER A 151 3.91 7.31 23.49
C SER A 151 5.40 7.63 23.54
N VAL A 152 5.80 8.22 24.66
CA VAL A 152 7.19 8.39 25.07
C VAL A 152 7.72 7.00 25.42
N HIS A 153 8.08 6.22 24.41
CA HIS A 153 8.89 5.03 24.66
C HIS A 153 10.21 5.51 25.26
N ASN A 154 10.71 4.81 26.28
CA ASN A 154 11.97 5.18 26.93
C ASN A 154 13.11 4.86 25.95
N MET A 155 13.48 5.85 25.14
CA MET A 155 14.32 5.70 23.95
C MET A 155 15.84 5.68 24.27
N ASP A 156 16.26 5.44 25.51
CA ASP A 156 17.68 5.55 25.90
C ASP A 156 18.50 4.25 25.72
N LYS A 157 17.85 3.12 25.43
CA LYS A 157 18.56 1.82 25.31
C LYS A 157 19.15 1.61 23.92
N LEU A 158 20.39 1.13 23.84
CA LEU A 158 20.98 0.63 22.59
C LEU A 158 20.47 -0.79 22.29
N PHE A 159 20.37 -1.12 21.01
CA PHE A 159 19.94 -2.44 20.55
C PHE A 159 21.11 -3.23 19.96
N ASN A 160 21.27 -4.48 20.39
CA ASN A 160 22.30 -5.39 19.90
C ASN A 160 21.86 -6.12 18.62
N LEU A 161 21.26 -5.40 17.69
CA LEU A 161 20.86 -5.94 16.39
C LEU A 161 22.03 -5.90 15.41
N LYS A 162 22.21 -7.00 14.69
CA LYS A 162 23.13 -7.12 13.54
C LYS A 162 22.40 -6.95 12.22
N TYR A 163 21.14 -7.37 12.15
CA TYR A 163 20.28 -7.23 10.98
C TYR A 163 18.96 -6.56 11.36
N PHE A 164 18.58 -5.54 10.59
CA PHE A 164 17.30 -4.86 10.74
C PHE A 164 16.68 -4.63 9.36
N SER A 165 15.42 -5.04 9.20
CA SER A 165 14.61 -4.72 8.04
C SER A 165 13.32 -4.05 8.47
N LEU A 166 13.02 -2.91 7.85
CA LEU A 166 11.78 -2.18 8.03
C LEU A 166 11.16 -1.90 6.65
N LYS A 167 9.97 -2.44 6.42
CA LYS A 167 9.18 -2.17 5.22
C LYS A 167 7.86 -1.52 5.62
N SER A 168 7.59 -0.33 5.09
CA SER A 168 6.32 0.38 5.22
C SER A 168 5.67 0.48 3.85
N PHE A 169 4.44 -0.01 3.74
CA PHE A 169 3.69 0.02 2.49
C PHE A 169 2.79 1.27 2.37
N ASP A 170 2.52 1.92 3.50
CA ASP A 170 1.76 3.15 3.62
C ASP A 170 2.66 4.38 3.71
N ARG A 171 2.09 5.52 3.30
CA ARG A 171 2.72 6.84 3.34
C ARG A 171 2.73 7.39 4.77
N PHE A 172 3.88 7.78 5.29
CA PHE A 172 4.01 8.26 6.68
C PHE A 172 4.79 9.57 6.81
N LYS A 173 4.53 10.34 7.88
CA LYS A 173 5.13 11.68 8.08
C LYS A 173 6.40 11.72 8.93
N GLN A 174 6.72 10.63 9.64
CA GLN A 174 7.65 10.63 10.76
C GLN A 174 9.01 10.00 10.44
N TYR A 175 9.67 10.46 9.39
CA TYR A 175 11.00 9.97 8.99
C TYR A 175 12.03 10.09 10.12
N ASP A 176 12.02 11.19 10.88
CA ASP A 176 12.98 11.43 11.96
C ASP A 176 12.90 10.39 13.09
N LYS A 177 11.73 9.78 13.32
CA LYS A 177 11.59 8.69 14.29
C LYS A 177 12.29 7.42 13.82
N ILE A 178 12.25 7.12 12.52
CA ILE A 178 12.97 6.00 11.94
C ILE A 178 14.48 6.26 12.06
N LEU A 179 14.94 7.47 11.76
CA LEU A 179 16.34 7.83 11.95
C LEU A 179 16.78 7.66 13.41
N SER A 180 16.00 8.16 14.37
CA SER A 180 16.25 8.00 15.80
C SER A 180 16.32 6.52 16.20
N LEU A 181 15.43 5.69 15.65
CA LEU A 181 15.43 4.24 15.89
C LEU A 181 16.71 3.58 15.37
N ILE A 182 17.10 3.81 14.11
CA ILE A 182 18.24 3.11 13.52
C ILE A 182 19.56 3.60 14.13
N ARG A 183 19.68 4.89 14.48
CA ARG A 183 20.86 5.42 15.20
C ARG A 183 21.11 4.76 16.55
N ARG A 184 20.12 4.05 17.11
CA ARG A 184 20.26 3.27 18.35
C ARG A 184 20.69 1.82 18.12
N MET A 185 21.02 1.46 16.88
CA MET A 185 21.52 0.14 16.48
C MET A 185 22.98 0.26 16.02
N PRO A 186 23.93 0.62 16.91
CA PRO A 186 25.32 0.93 16.50
C PRO A 186 26.09 -0.28 15.96
N TYR A 187 25.61 -1.50 16.23
CA TYR A 187 26.22 -2.76 15.79
C TYR A 187 25.60 -3.33 14.51
N LEU A 188 24.78 -2.53 13.82
CA LEU A 188 24.07 -2.99 12.65
C LEU A 188 25.03 -3.25 11.48
N GLU A 189 25.09 -4.50 11.05
CA GLU A 189 25.92 -4.94 9.92
C GLU A 189 25.14 -4.92 8.61
N LYS A 190 23.81 -5.08 8.69
CA LYS A 190 22.90 -5.14 7.55
C LYS A 190 21.60 -4.38 7.83
N LEU A 191 21.23 -3.49 6.91
CA LEU A 191 20.02 -2.67 6.98
C LEU A 191 19.20 -2.85 5.70
N THR A 192 17.90 -3.07 5.84
CA THR A 192 16.96 -3.09 4.71
C THR A 192 15.81 -2.13 4.96
N LEU A 193 15.65 -1.09 4.14
CA LEU A 193 14.59 -0.08 4.30
C LEU A 193 13.72 0.01 3.05
N TYR A 194 12.41 -0.15 3.22
CA TYR A 194 11.45 0.22 2.19
C TYR A 194 10.44 1.21 2.77
N LEU A 195 10.48 2.46 2.34
CA LEU A 195 9.78 3.56 3.01
C LEU A 195 9.04 4.45 2.02
N HIS A 196 7.82 4.86 2.38
CA HIS A 196 7.03 5.87 1.69
C HIS A 196 6.79 7.07 2.61
N ILE A 197 7.44 8.20 2.36
CA ILE A 197 7.49 9.35 3.27
C ILE A 197 6.72 10.52 2.68
N LYS A 198 5.66 10.96 3.36
CA LYS A 198 4.85 12.13 2.97
C LYS A 198 5.06 13.31 3.92
N GLY A 199 4.68 14.50 3.48
CA GLY A 199 4.63 15.69 4.34
C GLY A 199 6.00 16.30 4.65
N ARG A 200 7.01 15.98 3.86
CA ARG A 200 8.26 16.73 3.81
C ARG A 200 8.17 17.82 2.75
N ASN A 201 8.89 18.91 2.99
CA ASN A 201 9.04 19.99 2.02
C ASN A 201 10.21 19.74 1.06
N THR A 202 11.07 18.76 1.36
CA THR A 202 12.23 18.39 0.55
C THR A 202 12.27 16.88 0.31
N VAL A 203 12.83 16.51 -0.84
CA VAL A 203 13.13 15.13 -1.19
C VAL A 203 14.30 14.61 -0.35
N ILE A 204 14.27 13.33 -0.01
CA ILE A 204 15.45 12.64 0.53
C ILE A 204 16.31 12.26 -0.67
N ASP A 205 17.49 12.85 -0.75
CA ASP A 205 18.48 12.65 -1.81
C ASP A 205 19.69 11.82 -1.32
N GLY A 206 20.72 11.70 -2.15
CA GLY A 206 21.96 11.00 -1.78
C GLY A 206 22.68 11.62 -0.58
N THR A 207 22.65 12.94 -0.47
CA THR A 207 23.27 13.70 0.62
C THR A 207 22.56 13.42 1.94
N PHE A 208 21.23 13.40 1.94
CA PHE A 208 20.44 13.00 3.10
C PHE A 208 20.76 11.58 3.54
N ILE A 209 20.82 10.61 2.61
CA ILE A 209 21.13 9.22 2.96
C ILE A 209 22.53 9.11 3.58
N GLN A 210 23.51 9.80 2.99
CA GLN A 210 24.87 9.82 3.50
C GLN A 210 24.91 10.36 4.93
N HIS A 211 24.36 11.56 5.15
CA HIS A 211 24.44 12.22 6.45
C HIS A 211 23.53 11.59 7.50
N ASP A 212 22.31 11.21 7.16
CA ASP A 212 21.34 10.78 8.18
C ASP A 212 21.52 9.33 8.61
N ILE A 213 22.03 8.48 7.72
CA ILE A 213 22.14 7.03 7.91
C ILE A 213 23.59 6.59 7.91
N LEU A 214 24.32 6.78 6.81
CA LEU A 214 25.62 6.15 6.60
C LEU A 214 26.70 6.68 7.55
N ASP A 215 26.75 8.00 7.79
CA ASP A 215 27.72 8.64 8.68
C ASP A 215 27.59 8.15 10.14
N TYR A 216 26.42 7.64 10.53
CA TYR A 216 26.14 7.14 11.88
C TYR A 216 26.28 5.62 12.03
N MET A 217 26.54 4.88 10.94
CA MET A 217 26.54 3.41 10.94
C MET A 217 27.85 2.83 10.40
N PRO A 218 28.97 2.99 11.13
CA PRO A 218 30.29 2.58 10.65
C PRO A 218 30.45 1.06 10.48
N GLN A 219 29.59 0.26 11.11
CA GLN A 219 29.58 -1.21 11.00
C GLN A 219 28.70 -1.71 9.84
N LEU A 220 28.03 -0.83 9.11
CA LEU A 220 27.09 -1.22 8.07
C LEU A 220 27.83 -1.67 6.82
N HIS A 221 27.78 -2.96 6.53
CA HIS A 221 28.41 -3.56 5.35
C HIS A 221 27.42 -3.74 4.19
N SER A 222 26.13 -3.79 4.49
CA SER A 222 25.07 -4.00 3.50
C SER A 222 23.88 -3.10 3.79
N PHE A 223 23.53 -2.25 2.83
CA PHE A 223 22.35 -1.40 2.91
C PHE A 223 21.46 -1.57 1.68
N THR A 224 20.32 -2.24 1.82
CA THR A 224 19.36 -2.41 0.71
C THR A 224 18.20 -1.47 0.95
N PHE A 225 17.90 -0.55 0.05
CA PHE A 225 16.81 0.40 0.29
C PHE A 225 16.01 0.80 -0.94
N CYS A 226 14.77 1.21 -0.69
CA CYS A 226 13.91 1.96 -1.59
C CYS A 226 13.12 2.98 -0.76
N ILE A 227 13.49 4.25 -0.87
CA ILE A 227 12.89 5.35 -0.11
C ILE A 227 12.18 6.27 -1.12
N CYS A 228 10.85 6.27 -1.05
CA CYS A 228 10.00 7.15 -1.84
C CYS A 228 9.57 8.35 -0.99
N THR A 229 9.90 9.56 -1.43
CA THR A 229 9.47 10.82 -0.79
C THR A 229 8.40 11.50 -1.62
N TYR A 230 7.31 11.92 -0.98
CA TYR A 230 6.23 12.71 -1.59
C TYR A 230 6.32 14.15 -1.10
N VAL A 231 6.54 15.06 -2.05
CA VAL A 231 6.62 16.51 -1.82
C VAL A 231 5.54 17.18 -2.66
N LYS A 232 4.88 18.23 -2.14
CA LYS A 232 3.91 18.97 -2.96
C LYS A 232 4.64 19.70 -4.08
N ALA A 233 4.12 19.64 -5.30
CA ALA A 233 4.77 20.27 -6.44
C ALA A 233 4.84 21.80 -6.31
N VAL A 234 3.88 22.42 -5.60
CA VAL A 234 3.91 23.86 -5.30
C VAL A 234 5.08 24.26 -4.38
N ASP A 235 5.60 23.33 -3.59
CA ASP A 235 6.74 23.57 -2.70
C ASP A 235 8.07 23.43 -3.47
N LEU A 236 8.04 22.91 -4.70
CA LEU A 236 9.20 22.81 -5.57
C LEU A 236 9.26 24.04 -6.47
N SER A 237 10.23 24.92 -6.20
CA SER A 237 10.49 26.11 -7.04
C SER A 237 10.89 25.78 -8.47
N TYR A 238 11.30 24.53 -8.73
CA TYR A 238 11.62 23.98 -10.04
C TYR A 238 11.19 22.51 -10.14
N LYS A 239 10.91 22.04 -11.36
CA LYS A 239 10.62 20.62 -11.59
C LYS A 239 11.91 19.79 -11.44
N LEU A 240 12.07 19.15 -10.29
CA LEU A 240 13.11 18.16 -10.01
C LEU A 240 13.15 17.04 -11.05
N SER A 241 14.34 16.79 -11.62
CA SER A 241 14.58 15.66 -12.53
C SER A 241 15.26 14.49 -11.82
N SER A 242 15.24 13.30 -12.44
CA SER A 242 16.01 12.16 -11.97
C SER A 242 17.52 12.42 -12.04
N GLU A 243 17.96 13.22 -13.01
CA GLU A 243 19.35 13.63 -13.18
C GLU A 243 19.83 14.49 -12.01
N ASP A 244 19.00 15.43 -11.53
CA ASP A 244 19.32 16.27 -10.37
C ASP A 244 19.57 15.43 -9.13
N ILE A 245 18.70 14.44 -8.88
CA ILE A 245 18.86 13.51 -7.77
C ILE A 245 20.10 12.63 -7.97
N GLN A 246 20.33 12.14 -9.20
CA GLN A 246 21.46 11.28 -9.49
C GLN A 246 22.81 11.98 -9.24
N GLN A 247 22.90 13.29 -9.45
CA GLN A 247 24.11 14.06 -9.14
C GLN A 247 24.47 14.01 -7.65
N THR A 248 23.48 14.00 -6.76
CA THR A 248 23.70 13.89 -5.30
C THR A 248 24.23 12.52 -4.87
N LEU A 249 24.08 11.50 -5.72
CA LEU A 249 24.50 10.13 -5.44
C LEU A 249 25.97 9.86 -5.80
N THR A 250 26.61 10.73 -6.59
CA THR A 250 27.97 10.51 -7.13
C THR A 250 29.07 10.36 -6.08
N ASN A 251 28.87 10.86 -4.86
CA ASN A 251 29.86 10.79 -3.77
C ASN A 251 29.66 9.59 -2.83
N THR A 252 28.64 8.76 -3.05
CA THR A 252 28.35 7.62 -2.16
C THR A 252 29.32 6.47 -2.46
N LYS A 253 30.30 6.27 -1.57
CA LYS A 253 31.44 5.35 -1.79
C LYS A 253 31.10 3.86 -1.88
N GLN A 254 29.86 3.45 -1.60
CA GLN A 254 29.58 2.05 -1.26
C GLN A 254 28.47 1.39 -2.09
N GLN A 255 27.65 2.10 -2.87
CA GLN A 255 26.50 1.48 -3.54
C GLN A 255 26.16 2.09 -4.89
N GLN A 256 25.79 1.23 -5.84
CA GLN A 256 25.09 1.69 -7.04
C GLN A 256 23.69 2.11 -6.60
N VAL A 257 23.42 3.41 -6.61
CA VAL A 257 22.11 3.97 -6.27
C VAL A 257 21.53 4.61 -7.52
N THR A 258 20.23 4.48 -7.70
CA THR A 258 19.50 5.16 -8.77
C THR A 258 18.22 5.79 -8.25
N SER A 259 17.56 6.58 -9.09
CA SER A 259 16.33 7.28 -8.73
C SER A 259 15.30 7.28 -9.85
N ILE A 260 14.04 7.44 -9.44
CA ILE A 260 12.88 7.64 -10.31
C ILE A 260 12.11 8.83 -9.75
N VAL A 261 11.85 9.84 -10.58
CA VAL A 261 11.04 11.00 -10.21
C VAL A 261 9.79 11.03 -11.07
N ASN A 262 8.63 10.95 -10.44
CA ASN A 262 7.33 11.01 -11.08
C ASN A 262 6.50 12.16 -10.50
N TYR A 263 5.65 12.74 -11.34
CA TYR A 263 4.67 13.74 -10.93
C TYR A 263 3.30 13.09 -10.97
N ILE A 264 2.65 13.03 -9.82
CA ILE A 264 1.35 12.41 -9.64
C ILE A 264 0.36 13.47 -9.18
N GLN A 265 -0.85 13.41 -9.72
CA GLN A 265 -1.95 14.28 -9.29
C GLN A 265 -2.88 13.45 -8.40
N TYR A 266 -3.04 13.85 -7.13
CA TYR A 266 -3.97 13.16 -6.25
C TYR A 266 -5.40 13.51 -6.62
N TRP A 267 -6.21 12.47 -6.82
CA TRP A 267 -7.62 12.63 -7.22
C TRP A 267 -8.47 13.30 -6.14
N PHE A 268 -8.09 13.18 -4.86
CA PHE A 268 -8.90 13.67 -3.74
C PHE A 268 -8.74 15.16 -3.43
N ASP A 269 -7.60 15.77 -3.77
CA ASP A 269 -7.34 17.18 -3.41
C ASP A 269 -6.85 18.04 -4.58
N SER A 270 -6.83 17.47 -5.80
CA SER A 270 -6.29 18.07 -7.02
C SER A 270 -4.86 18.61 -6.84
N SER A 271 -4.15 18.20 -5.79
CA SER A 271 -2.80 18.66 -5.53
C SER A 271 -1.81 17.79 -6.31
N TRP A 272 -0.89 18.48 -6.95
CA TRP A 272 0.24 17.84 -7.61
C TRP A 272 1.28 17.49 -6.54
N MET A 273 1.74 16.24 -6.56
CA MET A 273 2.86 15.79 -5.75
C MET A 273 3.96 15.24 -6.65
N ALA A 274 5.21 15.57 -6.32
CA ALA A 274 6.36 14.86 -6.84
C ALA A 274 6.61 13.64 -5.93
N ALA A 275 6.64 12.46 -6.54
CA ALA A 275 7.11 11.23 -5.92
C ALA A 275 8.55 10.96 -6.39
N CYS A 276 9.51 11.07 -5.49
CA CYS A 276 10.91 10.77 -5.76
C CYS A 276 11.30 9.48 -5.04
N SER A 277 11.57 8.41 -5.79
CA SER A 277 12.06 7.14 -5.27
C SER A 277 13.56 7.03 -5.49
N ILE A 278 14.31 6.80 -4.43
CA ILE A 278 15.74 6.48 -4.48
C ILE A 278 15.95 5.07 -3.96
N PHE A 279 16.73 4.26 -4.67
CA PHE A 279 16.94 2.87 -4.30
C PHE A 279 18.31 2.33 -4.67
N SER A 280 18.76 1.34 -3.88
CA SER A 280 19.98 0.58 -4.11
C SER A 280 19.83 -0.42 -5.25
N LEU A 281 20.91 -0.66 -6.00
CA LEU A 281 21.02 -1.68 -7.03
C LEU A 281 21.92 -2.85 -6.58
N PRO A 282 21.61 -4.10 -6.99
CA PRO A 282 20.39 -4.50 -7.70
C PRO A 282 19.13 -4.27 -6.84
N PHE A 283 17.99 -4.00 -7.48
CA PHE A 283 16.73 -3.78 -6.75
C PHE A 283 16.22 -5.13 -6.19
N GLN A 284 16.19 -5.26 -4.86
CA GLN A 284 15.91 -6.54 -4.16
C GLN A 284 14.51 -6.63 -3.54
N PHE A 285 13.61 -5.72 -3.90
CA PHE A 285 12.23 -5.76 -3.40
C PHE A 285 11.31 -6.38 -4.45
N ASP A 286 10.29 -7.06 -3.95
CA ASP A 286 9.27 -7.76 -4.74
C ASP A 286 8.15 -6.85 -5.24
N TYR A 287 8.17 -5.57 -4.84
CA TYR A 287 7.16 -4.58 -5.17
C TYR A 287 7.76 -3.21 -5.47
N LEU A 288 7.21 -2.53 -6.47
CA LEU A 288 7.55 -1.16 -6.84
C LEU A 288 6.26 -0.37 -7.07
N LYS A 289 6.14 0.80 -6.41
CA LYS A 289 4.96 1.66 -6.52
C LYS A 289 5.26 2.99 -7.20
N HIS A 290 4.22 3.57 -7.79
CA HIS A 290 4.23 4.88 -8.45
C HIS A 290 5.28 5.00 -9.55
N LEU A 291 5.35 3.99 -10.43
CA LEU A 291 6.17 4.06 -11.64
C LEU A 291 5.43 4.83 -12.74
N GLY A 292 6.01 5.94 -13.22
CA GLY A 292 5.48 6.72 -14.33
C GLY A 292 6.17 6.41 -15.66
N ASN A 293 5.88 7.21 -16.69
CA ASN A 293 6.40 7.05 -18.06
C ASN A 293 7.93 7.11 -18.16
N LYS A 294 8.59 7.76 -17.18
CA LYS A 294 10.03 7.96 -17.13
C LYS A 294 10.62 7.10 -16.02
N PHE A 295 11.21 5.98 -16.41
CA PHE A 295 11.99 5.14 -15.51
C PHE A 295 13.23 4.61 -16.23
N PRO A 296 14.32 4.32 -15.48
CA PRO A 296 15.57 3.92 -16.07
C PRO A 296 15.47 2.54 -16.72
N ASN A 297 16.28 2.30 -17.75
CA ASN A 297 16.36 1.00 -18.44
C ASN A 297 17.10 -0.03 -17.57
N ILE A 298 16.41 -0.51 -16.53
CA ILE A 298 16.89 -1.47 -15.54
C ILE A 298 15.97 -2.69 -15.57
N VAL A 299 16.56 -3.87 -15.34
CA VAL A 299 15.82 -5.11 -15.12
C VAL A 299 15.58 -5.30 -13.63
N PHE A 300 14.32 -5.24 -13.21
CA PHE A 300 13.86 -5.43 -11.85
C PHE A 300 13.53 -6.91 -11.62
N SER A 301 14.57 -7.75 -11.54
CA SER A 301 14.43 -9.21 -11.51
C SER A 301 13.63 -9.78 -10.33
N TYR A 302 13.43 -9.01 -9.26
CA TYR A 302 12.71 -9.44 -8.07
C TYR A 302 11.27 -8.94 -8.02
N VAL A 303 10.92 -7.91 -8.81
CA VAL A 303 9.61 -7.26 -8.74
C VAL A 303 8.56 -8.17 -9.35
N THR A 304 7.58 -8.54 -8.52
CA THR A 304 6.40 -9.32 -8.90
C THR A 304 5.12 -8.49 -8.80
N PHE A 305 5.15 -7.38 -8.06
CA PHE A 305 4.04 -6.44 -7.94
C PHE A 305 4.46 -5.05 -8.44
N LEU A 306 3.75 -4.52 -9.43
CA LEU A 306 4.01 -3.20 -9.96
C LEU A 306 2.75 -2.33 -9.93
N PHE A 307 2.89 -1.12 -9.40
CA PHE A 307 1.87 -0.06 -9.49
C PHE A 307 2.37 1.07 -10.37
N VAL A 308 1.70 1.28 -11.50
CA VAL A 308 2.01 2.34 -12.45
C VAL A 308 1.00 3.48 -12.36
N GLU A 309 1.50 4.71 -12.32
CA GLU A 309 0.69 5.92 -12.21
C GLU A 309 1.45 7.11 -12.80
N ASP A 310 0.78 7.87 -13.65
CA ASP A 310 1.30 9.08 -14.28
C ASP A 310 0.13 9.97 -14.67
N THR A 311 0.38 11.27 -14.81
CA THR A 311 -0.59 12.22 -15.37
C THR A 311 -0.55 12.29 -16.88
N ASN A 312 0.51 11.78 -17.50
CA ASN A 312 0.60 11.67 -18.95
C ASN A 312 0.11 10.28 -19.37
N PRO A 313 -0.58 10.15 -20.51
CA PRO A 313 -0.99 8.87 -21.05
C PRO A 313 0.15 7.86 -21.16
N PHE A 314 -0.13 6.58 -20.88
CA PHE A 314 0.82 5.49 -21.11
C PHE A 314 0.75 4.98 -22.55
N GLN A 315 1.75 5.27 -23.36
CA GLN A 315 1.78 4.76 -24.74
C GLN A 315 2.12 3.26 -24.81
N HIS A 316 1.89 2.63 -25.96
CA HIS A 316 2.24 1.23 -26.17
C HIS A 316 3.70 0.89 -25.79
N GLU A 317 4.65 1.77 -26.14
CA GLU A 317 6.06 1.62 -25.80
C GLU A 317 6.31 1.54 -24.28
N PHE A 318 5.50 2.22 -23.46
CA PHE A 318 5.59 2.10 -22.01
C PHE A 318 5.37 0.64 -21.58
N PHE A 319 4.32 -0.01 -22.08
CA PHE A 319 4.03 -1.41 -21.76
C PHE A 319 5.09 -2.37 -22.30
N VAL A 320 5.67 -2.09 -23.48
CA VAL A 320 6.83 -2.84 -23.99
C VAL A 320 8.00 -2.76 -23.01
N ARG A 321 8.31 -1.56 -22.51
CA ARG A 321 9.36 -1.37 -21.49
C ARG A 321 9.02 -2.10 -20.19
N ILE A 322 7.76 -2.09 -19.74
CA ILE A 322 7.35 -2.87 -18.57
C ILE A 322 7.63 -4.36 -18.77
N SER A 323 7.24 -4.96 -19.90
CA SER A 323 7.47 -6.40 -20.14
C SER A 323 8.94 -6.81 -20.08
N ARG A 324 9.85 -5.92 -20.51
CA ARG A 324 11.30 -6.15 -20.51
C ARG A 324 11.93 -5.92 -19.14
N SER A 325 11.50 -4.88 -18.44
CA SER A 325 12.05 -4.50 -17.15
C SER A 325 11.53 -5.34 -16.00
N PHE A 326 10.36 -5.98 -16.12
CA PHE A 326 9.71 -6.73 -15.04
C PHE A 326 9.40 -8.18 -15.48
N PRO A 327 10.43 -9.02 -15.69
CA PRO A 327 10.25 -10.34 -16.28
C PRO A 327 9.45 -11.32 -15.40
N LEU A 328 9.34 -11.09 -14.09
CA LEU A 328 8.59 -11.93 -13.15
C LEU A 328 7.28 -11.28 -12.68
N LEU A 329 6.77 -10.29 -13.40
CA LEU A 329 5.58 -9.54 -13.01
C LEU A 329 4.35 -10.45 -12.90
N LYS A 330 3.74 -10.49 -11.70
CA LYS A 330 2.53 -11.27 -11.38
C LYS A 330 1.31 -10.40 -11.19
N TYR A 331 1.50 -9.22 -10.61
CA TYR A 331 0.45 -8.22 -10.39
C TYR A 331 0.84 -6.92 -11.09
N LEU A 332 -0.03 -6.41 -11.94
CA LEU A 332 0.06 -5.05 -12.48
C LEU A 332 -1.17 -4.21 -12.08
N HIS A 333 -0.96 -3.10 -11.37
CA HIS A 333 -1.97 -2.05 -11.13
C HIS A 333 -1.71 -0.87 -12.05
N ILE A 334 -2.73 -0.44 -12.79
CA ILE A 334 -2.67 0.72 -13.69
C ILE A 334 -3.65 1.79 -13.20
N CYS A 335 -3.10 2.95 -12.85
CA CYS A 335 -3.88 4.13 -12.44
C CYS A 335 -3.56 5.29 -13.39
N ASN A 336 -4.40 5.48 -14.42
CA ASN A 336 -4.27 6.57 -15.39
C ASN A 336 -5.59 6.73 -16.13
N GLY A 337 -6.28 7.86 -15.92
CA GLY A 337 -7.56 8.16 -16.57
C GLY A 337 -7.42 8.79 -17.96
N GLU A 338 -6.19 9.09 -18.40
CA GLU A 338 -5.99 9.73 -19.69
C GLU A 338 -5.97 8.71 -20.83
N PRO A 339 -6.61 9.00 -21.98
CA PRO A 339 -6.60 8.13 -23.15
C PRO A 339 -5.21 8.00 -23.78
N GLN A 340 -4.95 6.86 -24.43
CA GLN A 340 -3.73 6.72 -25.23
C GLN A 340 -3.77 7.70 -26.40
N VAL A 341 -2.60 8.25 -26.76
CA VAL A 341 -2.52 9.17 -27.90
C VAL A 341 -2.42 8.31 -29.15
N LEU A 342 -3.49 8.30 -29.95
CA LEU A 342 -3.63 7.46 -31.15
C LEU A 342 -2.65 7.79 -32.29
N ASP A 343 -1.78 8.79 -32.12
CA ASP A 343 -0.94 9.33 -33.19
C ASP A 343 0.16 8.37 -33.68
N ASP A 344 0.48 7.29 -32.96
CA ASP A 344 1.54 6.33 -33.35
C ASP A 344 1.10 5.22 -34.32
N LEU A 345 -0.18 5.13 -34.69
CA LEU A 345 -0.63 4.18 -35.73
C LEU A 345 -0.35 4.66 -37.16
N VAL A 346 0.16 5.88 -37.32
CA VAL A 346 0.37 6.50 -38.62
C VAL A 346 1.84 6.96 -38.73
N ILE A 347 2.65 6.13 -39.38
CA ILE A 347 3.99 6.40 -39.94
C ILE A 347 5.19 6.11 -39.01
N CYS A 348 5.65 4.85 -39.01
CA CYS A 348 7.07 4.52 -38.83
C CYS A 348 7.51 3.56 -39.94
N SER A 349 7.80 4.11 -41.12
CA SER A 349 8.35 3.42 -42.28
C SER A 349 9.88 3.34 -42.25
N SER A 350 10.46 2.97 -41.10
CA SER A 350 11.91 2.75 -40.97
C SER A 350 12.19 1.60 -40.00
N ASP A 351 12.46 0.41 -40.54
CA ASP A 351 13.31 -0.73 -40.10
C ASP A 351 13.45 -1.13 -38.61
N ASN A 352 12.66 -0.61 -37.66
CA ASN A 352 12.60 -1.09 -36.27
C ASN A 352 11.13 -1.34 -35.82
N CYS A 353 10.42 -2.19 -36.56
CA CYS A 353 9.01 -2.55 -36.35
C CYS A 353 8.74 -3.40 -35.08
N GLN A 354 9.10 -2.91 -33.89
CA GLN A 354 8.64 -3.50 -32.62
C GLN A 354 7.28 -2.94 -32.16
N LEU A 355 6.75 -1.89 -32.80
CA LEU A 355 5.44 -1.30 -32.49
C LEU A 355 4.24 -2.20 -32.85
N HIS A 356 4.48 -3.34 -33.51
CA HIS A 356 3.43 -4.33 -33.83
C HIS A 356 3.70 -5.70 -33.20
N SER A 357 4.72 -5.84 -32.35
CA SER A 357 4.91 -7.08 -31.62
C SER A 357 3.91 -7.16 -30.46
N ILE A 358 3.23 -8.30 -30.36
CA ILE A 358 2.39 -8.64 -29.21
C ILE A 358 3.26 -8.56 -27.95
N ILE A 359 2.82 -7.80 -26.94
CA ILE A 359 3.55 -7.69 -25.66
C ILE A 359 3.26 -8.93 -24.81
N GLU A 360 4.30 -9.65 -24.41
CA GLU A 360 4.15 -10.90 -23.67
C GLU A 360 4.32 -10.69 -22.16
N TYR A 361 3.34 -11.16 -21.39
CA TYR A 361 3.32 -11.11 -19.92
C TYR A 361 3.06 -12.53 -19.38
N HIS A 362 4.07 -13.39 -19.46
CA HIS A 362 3.93 -14.82 -19.14
C HIS A 362 3.56 -15.13 -17.68
N HIS A 363 3.83 -14.22 -16.76
CA HIS A 363 3.64 -14.45 -15.32
C HIS A 363 2.50 -13.64 -14.72
N LEU A 364 1.86 -12.74 -15.50
CA LEU A 364 0.82 -11.86 -15.00
C LEU A 364 -0.43 -12.68 -14.66
N THR A 365 -0.73 -12.79 -13.37
CA THR A 365 -1.90 -13.49 -12.84
C THR A 365 -3.02 -12.54 -12.44
N LYS A 366 -2.68 -11.30 -12.10
CA LYS A 366 -3.62 -10.28 -11.66
C LYS A 366 -3.38 -8.95 -12.38
N LEU A 367 -4.46 -8.39 -12.92
CA LEU A 367 -4.46 -7.09 -13.58
C LEU A 367 -5.55 -6.21 -12.96
N ASP A 368 -5.14 -5.09 -12.38
CA ASP A 368 -6.04 -4.09 -11.83
C ASP A 368 -5.99 -2.82 -12.69
N MET A 369 -7.13 -2.51 -13.29
CA MET A 369 -7.39 -1.40 -14.20
C MET A 369 -8.69 -0.68 -13.80
N ILE A 370 -9.10 -0.77 -12.54
CA ILE A 370 -10.35 -0.14 -12.07
C ILE A 370 -10.35 1.39 -12.24
N ASN A 371 -9.14 1.94 -12.23
CA ASN A 371 -8.77 3.35 -12.25
C ASN A 371 -8.06 3.74 -13.55
N ALA A 372 -8.18 2.90 -14.59
CA ALA A 372 -7.51 3.08 -15.87
C ALA A 372 -8.53 3.44 -16.95
N HIS A 373 -8.13 4.30 -17.89
CA HIS A 373 -8.89 4.55 -19.11
C HIS A 373 -9.09 3.26 -19.92
N ARG A 374 -10.21 3.19 -20.65
CA ARG A 374 -10.59 2.00 -21.46
C ARG A 374 -9.53 1.54 -22.46
N ASP A 375 -8.68 2.44 -22.95
CA ASP A 375 -7.65 2.11 -23.95
C ASP A 375 -6.62 1.13 -23.37
N TYR A 376 -6.32 1.25 -22.07
CA TYR A 376 -5.44 0.31 -21.37
C TYR A 376 -6.10 -1.07 -21.21
N VAL A 377 -7.41 -1.08 -20.97
CA VAL A 377 -8.20 -2.32 -20.97
C VAL A 377 -8.12 -2.99 -22.35
N GLU A 378 -8.26 -2.23 -23.43
CA GLU A 378 -8.09 -2.76 -24.78
C GLU A 378 -6.66 -3.26 -25.04
N GLN A 379 -5.64 -2.53 -24.60
CA GLN A 379 -4.22 -2.89 -24.74
C GLN A 379 -3.91 -4.28 -24.13
N PHE A 380 -4.50 -4.62 -22.99
CA PHE A 380 -4.24 -5.91 -22.31
C PHE A 380 -5.21 -7.02 -22.71
N LEU A 381 -6.49 -6.70 -22.93
CA LEU A 381 -7.47 -7.74 -23.25
C LEU A 381 -7.40 -8.15 -24.72
N ASN A 382 -6.98 -7.29 -25.64
CA ASN A 382 -6.86 -7.63 -27.06
C ASN A 382 -5.61 -8.48 -27.34
N GLU A 383 -5.80 -9.72 -27.81
CA GLU A 383 -4.73 -10.68 -28.08
C GLU A 383 -3.75 -10.25 -29.18
N THR A 384 -4.15 -9.29 -30.03
CA THR A 384 -3.27 -8.72 -31.06
C THR A 384 -2.32 -7.68 -30.49
N LYS A 385 -2.58 -7.18 -29.26
CA LYS A 385 -1.77 -6.16 -28.58
C LYS A 385 -0.95 -6.73 -27.43
N ALA A 386 -1.52 -7.67 -26.66
CA ALA A 386 -0.84 -8.32 -25.55
C ALA A 386 -1.19 -9.81 -25.44
N PHE A 387 -0.27 -10.59 -24.87
CA PHE A 387 -0.47 -11.99 -24.54
C PHE A 387 -0.28 -12.20 -23.03
N VAL A 388 -1.39 -12.49 -22.34
CA VAL A 388 -1.46 -12.64 -20.87
C VAL A 388 -1.98 -14.03 -20.48
N PRO A 389 -1.24 -15.12 -20.78
CA PRO A 389 -1.76 -16.49 -20.68
C PRO A 389 -2.15 -16.93 -19.26
N CYS A 390 -1.57 -16.30 -18.23
CA CYS A 390 -1.75 -16.68 -16.83
C CYS A 390 -2.77 -15.82 -16.08
N LEU A 391 -3.48 -14.90 -16.77
CA LEU A 391 -4.42 -14.00 -16.14
C LEU A 391 -5.60 -14.77 -15.51
N THR A 392 -5.72 -14.69 -14.19
CA THR A 392 -6.78 -15.34 -13.40
C THR A 392 -7.68 -14.36 -12.67
N GLU A 393 -7.19 -13.17 -12.37
CA GLU A 393 -7.90 -12.10 -11.66
C GLU A 393 -7.86 -10.81 -12.46
N LEU A 394 -9.03 -10.20 -12.67
CA LEU A 394 -9.19 -8.94 -13.40
C LEU A 394 -10.04 -7.96 -12.57
N GLU A 395 -9.47 -6.82 -12.20
CA GLU A 395 -10.22 -5.73 -11.58
C GLU A 395 -10.42 -4.61 -12.62
N VAL A 396 -11.66 -4.32 -12.99
CA VAL A 396 -11.96 -3.38 -14.10
C VAL A 396 -13.35 -2.77 -13.98
N SER A 397 -13.53 -1.58 -14.53
CA SER A 397 -14.87 -1.00 -14.72
C SER A 397 -15.72 -1.87 -15.65
N VAL A 398 -16.95 -2.22 -15.22
CA VAL A 398 -17.92 -2.97 -16.05
C VAL A 398 -18.11 -2.31 -17.41
N ARG A 399 -18.23 -0.98 -17.42
CA ARG A 399 -18.51 -0.21 -18.64
C ARG A 399 -17.35 -0.31 -19.63
N HIS A 400 -16.11 -0.23 -19.14
CA HIS A 400 -14.93 -0.38 -19.99
C HIS A 400 -14.81 -1.80 -20.51
N LEU A 401 -15.07 -2.80 -19.67
CA LEU A 401 -15.06 -4.21 -20.06
C LEU A 401 -16.11 -4.51 -21.14
N GLU A 402 -17.36 -4.06 -20.95
CA GLU A 402 -18.43 -4.20 -21.94
C GLU A 402 -18.08 -3.51 -23.26
N ALA A 403 -17.52 -2.29 -23.20
CA ALA A 403 -17.12 -1.54 -24.38
C ALA A 403 -16.00 -2.25 -25.17
N VAL A 404 -14.91 -2.64 -24.49
CA VAL A 404 -13.75 -3.30 -25.11
C VAL A 404 -14.09 -4.68 -25.66
N THR A 405 -15.01 -5.39 -25.02
CA THR A 405 -15.42 -6.74 -25.47
C THR A 405 -16.63 -6.72 -26.41
N LYS A 406 -17.24 -5.54 -26.67
CA LYS A 406 -18.56 -5.38 -27.30
C LYS A 406 -19.58 -6.36 -26.70
N ASN A 407 -19.79 -6.27 -25.39
CA ASN A 407 -20.63 -7.20 -24.63
C ASN A 407 -20.20 -8.66 -24.82
N PHE A 408 -18.89 -8.94 -24.69
CA PHE A 408 -18.30 -10.28 -24.78
C PHE A 408 -18.48 -10.97 -26.14
N THR A 409 -18.62 -10.21 -27.23
CA THR A 409 -18.78 -10.75 -28.59
C THR A 409 -17.49 -10.72 -29.43
N ILE A 410 -16.51 -9.89 -29.05
CA ILE A 410 -15.21 -9.80 -29.73
C ILE A 410 -14.39 -11.08 -29.52
N LYS A 411 -13.82 -11.63 -30.59
CA LYS A 411 -13.03 -12.88 -30.53
C LYS A 411 -11.62 -12.64 -30.02
N GLU A 412 -11.06 -11.50 -30.38
CA GLU A 412 -9.71 -11.05 -30.09
C GLU A 412 -9.47 -10.89 -28.57
N THR A 413 -10.52 -10.70 -27.78
CA THR A 413 -10.40 -10.63 -26.31
C THR A 413 -10.52 -11.99 -25.62
N ARG A 414 -11.05 -12.99 -26.31
CA ARG A 414 -11.44 -14.27 -25.71
C ARG A 414 -10.24 -15.03 -25.16
N ARG A 415 -9.10 -14.99 -25.84
CA ARG A 415 -7.91 -15.77 -25.46
C ARG A 415 -7.31 -15.28 -24.15
N ASN A 416 -7.18 -13.97 -23.97
CA ASN A 416 -6.64 -13.39 -22.75
C ASN A 416 -7.63 -13.50 -21.57
N CYS A 417 -8.93 -13.54 -21.84
CA CYS A 417 -9.96 -13.70 -20.81
C CYS A 417 -10.27 -15.16 -20.43
N VAL A 418 -9.78 -16.17 -21.17
CA VAL A 418 -10.23 -17.57 -21.01
C VAL A 418 -9.94 -18.17 -19.63
N ASN A 419 -8.87 -17.69 -18.98
CA ASN A 419 -8.41 -18.19 -17.68
C ASN A 419 -8.87 -17.32 -16.50
N VAL A 420 -9.57 -16.22 -16.76
CA VAL A 420 -10.07 -15.32 -15.73
C VAL A 420 -11.15 -16.04 -14.92
N LYS A 421 -10.89 -16.21 -13.62
CA LYS A 421 -11.77 -16.89 -12.66
C LYS A 421 -12.53 -15.91 -11.78
N GLN A 422 -11.95 -14.73 -11.57
CA GLN A 422 -12.48 -13.68 -10.73
C GLN A 422 -12.41 -12.36 -11.48
N ILE A 423 -13.56 -11.69 -11.54
CA ILE A 423 -13.69 -10.33 -12.07
C ILE A 423 -14.26 -9.51 -10.93
N ASP A 424 -13.49 -8.57 -10.41
CA ASP A 424 -14.00 -7.59 -9.46
C ASP A 424 -14.30 -6.30 -10.20
N THR A 425 -15.55 -5.87 -10.10
CA THR A 425 -16.01 -4.66 -10.78
C THR A 425 -16.26 -3.56 -9.77
N LEU A 426 -16.02 -2.29 -10.12
CA LEU A 426 -16.25 -1.17 -9.20
C LEU A 426 -17.68 -1.15 -8.63
N GLY A 427 -18.66 -1.58 -9.43
CA GLY A 427 -20.05 -1.74 -8.99
C GLY A 427 -20.23 -2.83 -7.93
N GLU A 428 -19.48 -3.93 -8.01
CA GLU A 428 -19.48 -4.99 -6.99
C GLU A 428 -18.65 -4.62 -5.76
N LEU A 429 -17.52 -3.92 -5.92
CA LEU A 429 -16.72 -3.41 -4.80
C LEU A 429 -17.49 -2.39 -3.98
N THR A 430 -18.23 -1.49 -4.64
CA THR A 430 -19.11 -0.52 -3.95
C THR A 430 -20.23 -1.25 -3.22
N ARG A 431 -20.87 -2.25 -3.84
CA ARG A 431 -21.88 -3.09 -3.18
C ARG A 431 -21.31 -3.92 -2.03
N ARG A 432 -20.10 -4.47 -2.14
CA ARG A 432 -19.43 -5.21 -1.05
C ARG A 432 -19.11 -4.26 0.10
N LEU A 433 -18.60 -3.05 -0.17
CA LEU A 433 -18.37 -2.01 0.84
C LEU A 433 -19.67 -1.55 1.51
N ASP A 434 -20.77 -1.42 0.77
CA ASP A 434 -22.10 -1.09 1.31
C ASP A 434 -22.64 -2.24 2.18
N TYR A 435 -22.46 -3.50 1.74
CA TYR A 435 -22.88 -4.69 2.48
C TYR A 435 -22.04 -4.91 3.76
N ILE A 436 -20.75 -4.58 3.71
CA ILE A 436 -19.80 -4.68 4.83
C ILE A 436 -20.03 -3.58 5.86
N THR A 437 -20.39 -2.37 5.42
CA THR A 437 -20.61 -1.28 6.37
C THR A 437 -21.96 -1.36 7.04
N ASN A 438 -23.02 -1.91 6.41
CA ASN A 438 -24.38 -1.99 6.97
C ASN A 438 -24.78 -0.74 7.77
N VAL A 439 -24.23 0.42 7.40
CA VAL A 439 -24.60 1.70 7.96
C VAL A 439 -25.83 2.05 7.15
N PRO A 440 -27.04 1.92 7.70
CA PRO A 440 -28.23 2.31 6.97
C PRO A 440 -28.02 3.74 6.47
N LEU A 441 -28.40 3.98 5.22
CA LEU A 441 -28.42 5.34 4.68
C LEU A 441 -29.07 6.25 5.73
N PRO A 442 -28.45 7.40 6.07
CA PRO A 442 -28.94 8.24 7.14
C PRO A 442 -30.40 8.58 6.84
N ASP A 443 -31.29 8.21 7.77
CA ASP A 443 -32.67 8.63 7.69
C ASP A 443 -32.75 10.17 7.78
N GLU A 444 -33.95 10.72 7.58
CA GLU A 444 -34.14 12.17 7.56
C GLU A 444 -33.61 12.86 8.83
N VAL A 445 -33.68 12.16 9.97
CA VAL A 445 -33.22 12.64 11.27
C VAL A 445 -31.69 12.65 11.33
N ALA A 446 -31.04 11.55 10.93
CA ALA A 446 -29.59 11.44 10.87
C ALA A 446 -28.99 12.40 9.83
N HIS A 447 -29.63 12.57 8.68
CA HIS A 447 -29.22 13.51 7.65
C HIS A 447 -29.25 14.96 8.18
N LYS A 448 -30.34 15.34 8.86
CA LYS A 448 -30.45 16.66 9.50
C LYS A 448 -29.44 16.86 10.64
N ALA A 449 -29.13 15.80 11.41
CA ALA A 449 -28.12 15.86 12.46
C ALA A 449 -26.70 16.04 11.90
N ILE A 450 -26.36 15.36 10.81
CA ILE A 450 -25.09 15.52 10.09
C ILE A 450 -24.98 16.95 9.56
N LEU A 451 -26.03 17.45 8.92
CA LEU A 451 -26.11 18.82 8.42
C LEU A 451 -25.84 19.85 9.53
N ASN A 452 -26.58 19.75 10.64
CA ASN A 452 -26.43 20.65 11.78
C ASN A 452 -25.04 20.62 12.41
N ASN A 453 -24.35 19.47 12.41
CA ASN A 453 -22.98 19.38 12.91
C ASN A 453 -21.98 20.04 11.98
N VAL A 454 -22.15 19.91 10.66
CA VAL A 454 -21.29 20.60 9.69
C VAL A 454 -21.50 22.11 9.73
N LEU A 455 -22.74 22.58 9.90
CA LEU A 455 -23.05 24.00 9.98
C LEU A 455 -22.55 24.67 11.26
N LYS A 456 -22.27 23.93 12.33
CA LYS A 456 -21.58 24.49 13.51
C LYS A 456 -20.14 24.90 13.23
N GLU A 457 -19.51 24.29 12.24
CA GLU A 457 -18.10 24.52 11.89
C GLU A 457 -17.91 25.52 10.76
N LEU A 458 -19.00 25.95 10.11
CA LEU A 458 -18.97 26.78 8.91
C LEU A 458 -19.87 28.02 9.07
N PRO A 459 -19.50 29.19 8.50
CA PRO A 459 -20.33 30.39 8.54
C PRO A 459 -21.49 30.30 7.52
N VAL A 460 -22.26 29.22 7.55
CA VAL A 460 -23.37 28.94 6.62
C VAL A 460 -24.63 28.72 7.45
N GLN A 461 -25.70 29.48 7.17
CA GLN A 461 -26.99 29.24 7.82
C GLN A 461 -27.75 28.14 7.07
N GLU A 462 -28.53 27.33 7.79
CA GLU A 462 -29.32 26.23 7.20
C GLU A 462 -30.27 26.72 6.09
N GLN A 463 -30.81 27.94 6.26
CA GLN A 463 -31.71 28.59 5.30
C GLN A 463 -31.05 28.96 3.96
N ASP A 464 -29.72 29.02 3.90
CA ASP A 464 -28.97 29.38 2.69
C ASP A 464 -28.67 28.14 1.82
N ILE A 465 -28.99 26.94 2.32
CA ILE A 465 -28.78 25.67 1.63
C ILE A 465 -30.04 25.36 0.80
N PRO A 466 -29.92 25.21 -0.53
CA PRO A 466 -31.08 24.92 -1.36
C PRO A 466 -31.75 23.60 -0.94
N CYS A 467 -33.07 23.60 -0.76
CA CYS A 467 -33.82 22.39 -0.41
C CYS A 467 -33.66 21.28 -1.48
N SER A 468 -33.45 21.67 -2.74
CA SER A 468 -33.10 20.75 -3.83
C SER A 468 -31.78 20.01 -3.57
N LEU A 469 -30.78 20.68 -2.98
CA LEU A 469 -29.49 20.09 -2.63
C LEU A 469 -29.66 18.98 -1.59
N ILE A 470 -30.41 19.25 -0.53
CA ILE A 470 -30.66 18.29 0.57
C ILE A 470 -31.33 17.04 0.02
N ASN A 471 -32.35 17.21 -0.83
CA ASN A 471 -33.08 16.11 -1.44
C ASN A 471 -32.22 15.31 -2.44
N GLU A 472 -31.40 15.98 -3.26
CA GLU A 472 -30.52 15.31 -4.23
C GLU A 472 -29.36 14.56 -3.57
N THR A 473 -28.92 14.98 -2.38
CA THR A 473 -27.84 14.31 -1.62
C THR A 473 -28.35 13.29 -0.62
N ARG A 474 -29.67 13.07 -0.52
CA ARG A 474 -30.31 12.21 0.50
C ARG A 474 -29.72 10.81 0.55
N ASP A 475 -29.39 10.25 -0.62
CA ASP A 475 -28.84 8.90 -0.77
C ASP A 475 -27.31 8.83 -0.64
N TYR A 476 -26.64 9.96 -0.37
CA TYR A 476 -25.18 10.07 -0.37
C TYR A 476 -24.68 10.74 0.92
N GLY A 477 -24.64 9.99 2.02
CA GLY A 477 -24.41 10.52 3.38
C GLY A 477 -23.14 11.35 3.57
N GLY A 478 -22.09 11.13 2.77
CA GLY A 478 -20.84 11.93 2.80
C GLY A 478 -20.78 13.07 1.78
N THR A 479 -21.64 13.07 0.77
CA THR A 479 -21.55 13.98 -0.39
C THR A 479 -22.02 15.39 -0.03
N LEU A 480 -23.07 15.50 0.80
CA LEU A 480 -23.54 16.81 1.27
C LEU A 480 -22.45 17.59 2.00
N ILE A 481 -21.69 16.91 2.88
CA ILE A 481 -20.58 17.53 3.64
C ILE A 481 -19.53 18.10 2.68
N LYS A 482 -19.16 17.33 1.66
CA LYS A 482 -18.15 17.75 0.69
C LYS A 482 -18.63 18.94 -0.15
N ILE A 483 -19.90 18.93 -0.57
CA ILE A 483 -20.53 20.04 -1.30
C ILE A 483 -20.53 21.31 -0.45
N ILE A 484 -20.95 21.24 0.81
CA ILE A 484 -20.99 22.41 1.70
C ILE A 484 -19.58 22.98 1.93
N LYS A 485 -18.59 22.12 2.21
CA LYS A 485 -17.19 22.55 2.38
C LYS A 485 -16.62 23.21 1.11
N TYR A 486 -16.96 22.66 -0.06
CA TYR A 486 -16.51 23.20 -1.33
C TYR A 486 -17.21 24.53 -1.68
N ALA A 487 -18.51 24.65 -1.42
CA ALA A 487 -19.26 25.90 -1.59
C ALA A 487 -18.68 27.02 -0.70
N ASN A 488 -18.34 26.70 0.56
CA ASN A 488 -17.68 27.65 1.46
C ASN A 488 -16.29 28.08 0.93
N LYS A 489 -15.51 27.15 0.39
CA LYS A 489 -14.22 27.47 -0.25
C LYS A 489 -14.39 28.39 -1.47
N LEU A 490 -15.41 28.18 -2.29
CA LEU A 490 -15.71 29.06 -3.43
C LEU A 490 -16.09 30.47 -2.97
N ALA A 491 -16.87 30.59 -1.91
CA ALA A 491 -17.22 31.90 -1.33
C ALA A 491 -15.97 32.65 -0.84
N GLN A 492 -15.07 31.95 -0.14
CA GLN A 492 -13.80 32.53 0.33
C GLN A 492 -12.90 33.00 -0.83
N GLN A 493 -12.94 32.33 -1.99
CA GLN A 493 -12.17 32.74 -3.17
C GLN A 493 -12.75 33.98 -3.87
N HIS A 494 -14.02 34.30 -3.66
CA HIS A 494 -14.68 35.48 -4.23
C HIS A 494 -14.63 36.72 -3.32
N SER A 495 -14.31 36.56 -2.03
CA SER A 495 -14.08 37.71 -1.14
C SER A 495 -12.68 38.26 -1.38
N THR A 496 -12.56 39.36 -2.13
CA THR A 496 -11.26 39.87 -2.54
C THR A 496 -10.61 40.85 -1.58
N GLU A 497 -11.27 41.40 -0.54
CA GLU A 497 -10.64 42.58 0.11
C GLU A 497 -11.07 43.00 1.53
N ASP A 498 -11.77 42.20 2.35
CA ASP A 498 -11.99 42.56 3.76
C ASP A 498 -12.06 41.34 4.67
N ASP A 499 -11.62 41.49 5.94
CA ASP A 499 -11.63 40.49 7.03
C ASP A 499 -13.05 40.01 7.44
N THR A 500 -14.06 40.25 6.60
CA THR A 500 -15.42 39.78 6.82
C THR A 500 -15.58 38.34 6.31
N PRO A 501 -16.25 37.45 7.07
CA PRO A 501 -16.53 36.09 6.61
C PRO A 501 -17.29 36.13 5.29
N ALA A 502 -16.77 35.45 4.27
CA ALA A 502 -17.43 35.39 2.97
C ALA A 502 -18.79 34.68 3.09
N GLU A 503 -19.86 35.38 2.71
CA GLU A 503 -21.21 34.79 2.69
C GLU A 503 -21.33 33.73 1.59
N VAL A 504 -21.87 32.57 1.95
CA VAL A 504 -22.07 31.45 1.01
C VAL A 504 -23.46 31.55 0.39
N HIS A 505 -23.54 32.10 -0.81
CA HIS A 505 -24.79 32.15 -1.59
C HIS A 505 -25.12 30.86 -2.37
N GLU A 506 -26.39 30.72 -2.78
CA GLU A 506 -26.92 29.61 -3.58
C GLU A 506 -26.08 29.26 -4.82
N HIS A 507 -25.53 30.24 -5.54
CA HIS A 507 -24.70 29.98 -6.71
C HIS A 507 -23.40 29.22 -6.40
N HIS A 508 -22.86 29.35 -5.17
CA HIS A 508 -21.72 28.54 -4.73
C HIS A 508 -22.12 27.08 -4.53
N PHE A 509 -23.31 26.83 -3.97
CA PHE A 509 -23.86 25.48 -3.85
C PHE A 509 -24.17 24.87 -5.21
N ASN A 510 -24.74 25.63 -6.14
CA ASN A 510 -25.01 25.16 -7.50
C ASN A 510 -23.71 24.84 -8.25
N ARG A 511 -22.66 25.65 -8.08
CA ARG A 511 -21.34 25.39 -8.68
C ARG A 511 -20.63 24.22 -8.01
N ALA A 512 -20.75 24.08 -6.69
CA ALA A 512 -20.25 22.91 -5.96
C ALA A 512 -20.99 21.64 -6.38
N MET A 513 -22.32 21.68 -6.47
CA MET A 513 -23.14 20.58 -6.93
C MET A 513 -22.87 20.26 -8.39
N LEU A 514 -22.64 21.25 -9.26
CA LEU A 514 -22.21 21.01 -10.63
C LEU A 514 -20.84 20.35 -10.66
N PHE A 515 -19.87 20.82 -9.88
CA PHE A 515 -18.55 20.20 -9.74
C PHE A 515 -18.66 18.76 -9.22
N PHE A 516 -19.55 18.47 -8.26
CA PHE A 516 -19.78 17.12 -7.76
C PHE A 516 -20.54 16.25 -8.75
N LYS A 517 -21.58 16.79 -9.40
CA LYS A 517 -22.31 16.12 -10.47
C LYS A 517 -21.40 15.86 -11.65
N GLU A 518 -20.47 16.74 -11.98
CA GLU A 518 -19.41 16.55 -12.96
C GLU A 518 -18.38 15.56 -12.44
N SER A 519 -17.98 15.57 -11.17
CA SER A 519 -17.14 14.50 -10.61
C SER A 519 -17.83 13.13 -10.57
N LEU A 520 -19.16 13.11 -10.70
CA LEU A 520 -20.02 11.93 -10.82
C LEU A 520 -20.46 11.66 -12.28
N ARG A 521 -20.36 12.64 -13.19
CA ARG A 521 -20.79 12.63 -14.61
C ARG A 521 -19.62 12.59 -15.59
N TYR A 522 -18.42 13.01 -15.19
CA TYR A 522 -17.19 12.29 -15.47
C TYR A 522 -17.40 10.96 -14.76
N PRO A 523 -17.77 9.92 -15.51
CA PRO A 523 -17.47 8.60 -15.02
C PRO A 523 -15.95 8.54 -14.90
N ILE A 524 -15.44 7.45 -14.36
CA ILE A 524 -14.12 7.00 -14.77
C ILE A 524 -14.07 7.08 -16.31
N ASP A 525 -13.38 8.07 -16.87
CA ASP A 525 -13.04 8.08 -18.29
C ASP A 525 -11.99 6.98 -18.51
#